data_AF-A0A6G2D7C9-F1
#
_entry.id   AF-A0A6G2D7C9-F1
#
_cell.length_a   1.000
_cell.length_b   1.000
_cell.length_c   1.000
_cell.angle_alpha   90.00
_cell.angle_beta   90.00
_cell.angle_gamma   90.00
#
_symmetry.space_group_name_H-M   'P 1'
#
loop_
_entity.id
_entity.type
_entity.pdbx_description
1 polymer ?
#
loop_
_entity_poly.entity_id
_entity_poly.type
_entity_poly.pdbx_seq_one_letter_code
_entity_poly.pdbx_strand_id
1 'polypeptide(L)'
;REFKHEADIVVGVPNSSLSAAMGFAEESGLPNEMGLIKNQYTQRTFIQPTQELREQGVRMKLSAVSGVVKGKRVVMIDDSIVRG
;
A
#
# COMPACT_ATOMS: atom_id res chain seq x y z
N ARG A 1 9.26 -2.20 23.25
CA ARG A 1 9.64 -1.67 21.92
C ARG A 1 10.37 -2.76 21.18
N GLU A 2 10.10 -2.96 19.88
CA GLU A 2 11.16 -3.24 18.90
C GLU A 2 10.61 -3.36 17.48
N PHE A 3 10.58 -2.23 16.78
CA PHE A 3 10.85 -2.21 15.34
C PHE A 3 12.35 -1.96 15.19
N LYS A 4 13.09 -2.90 14.60
CA LYS A 4 14.57 -2.87 14.50
C LYS A 4 15.10 -2.51 13.12
N HIS A 5 14.21 -2.24 12.18
CA HIS A 5 14.58 -2.04 10.79
C HIS A 5 14.69 -0.55 10.51
N GLU A 6 15.67 -0.19 9.70
CA GLU A 6 15.77 1.18 9.22
C GLU A 6 14.73 1.39 8.11
N ALA A 7 13.83 2.35 8.30
CA ALA A 7 12.83 2.75 7.33
C ALA A 7 12.69 4.28 7.31
N ASP A 8 12.20 4.81 6.20
CA ASP A 8 12.12 6.26 5.99
C ASP A 8 10.66 6.75 6.07
N ILE A 9 9.68 5.91 5.71
CA ILE A 9 8.24 6.23 5.75
C ILE A 9 7.40 5.00 6.09
N VAL A 10 6.19 5.25 6.61
CA VAL A 10 5.11 4.28 6.74
C VAL A 10 4.03 4.60 5.71
N VAL A 11 3.52 3.57 5.03
CA VAL A 11 2.46 3.69 4.03
C VAL A 11 1.40 2.61 4.29
N GLY A 12 0.17 3.04 4.59
CA GLY A 12 -0.98 2.14 4.67
C GLY A 12 -1.54 1.82 3.29
N VAL A 13 -1.95 0.57 3.07
CA VAL A 13 -2.73 0.17 1.89
C VAL A 13 -4.15 0.76 2.02
N PRO A 14 -4.58 1.66 1.11
CA PRO A 14 -5.86 2.34 1.24
C PRO A 14 -7.04 1.39 0.97
N ASN A 15 -8.13 1.42 1.76
CA ASN A 15 -8.47 2.36 2.84
C ASN A 15 -8.54 1.71 4.23
N SER A 16 -8.61 0.38 4.30
CA SER A 16 -8.81 -0.37 5.54
C SER A 16 -7.62 -0.26 6.49
N SER A 17 -6.42 -0.11 5.95
CA SER A 17 -5.17 -0.18 6.72
C SER A 17 -4.67 1.17 7.22
N LEU A 18 -5.38 2.27 6.90
CA LEU A 18 -4.95 3.63 7.22
C LEU A 18 -4.84 3.89 8.73
N SER A 19 -5.82 3.45 9.52
CA SER A 19 -5.78 3.62 10.98
C SER A 19 -4.66 2.80 11.63
N ALA A 20 -4.41 1.60 11.13
CA ALA A 20 -3.30 0.76 11.61
C ALA A 20 -1.94 1.38 11.25
N ALA A 21 -1.80 1.93 10.05
CA ALA A 21 -0.61 2.64 9.61
C ALA A 21 -0.33 3.89 10.46
N MET A 22 -1.38 4.65 10.81
CA MET A 22 -1.25 5.79 11.71
C MET A 22 -0.72 5.39 13.09
N GLY A 23 -1.29 4.36 13.72
CA GLY A 23 -0.82 3.90 15.03
C GLY A 23 0.61 3.36 14.99
N PHE A 24 0.98 2.64 13.92
CA PHE A 24 2.35 2.17 13.74
C PHE A 24 3.34 3.33 13.57
N ALA A 25 2.99 4.33 12.76
CA ALA A 25 3.81 5.52 12.54
C ALA A 25 4.04 6.30 13.85
N GLU A 26 2.99 6.46 14.66
CA GLU A 26 3.06 7.13 15.96
C GLU A 26 4.01 6.41 16.93
N GLU A 27 3.88 5.08 17.07
CA GLU A 27 4.76 4.30 17.96
C GLU A 27 6.21 4.19 17.44
N SER A 28 6.40 4.12 16.12
CA SER A 28 7.73 4.00 15.50
C SER A 28 8.45 5.34 15.30
N GLY A 29 7.75 6.47 15.42
CA GLY A 29 8.31 7.80 15.15
C GLY A 29 8.61 8.08 13.67
N LEU A 30 8.07 7.26 12.76
CA LEU A 30 8.25 7.42 11.33
C LEU A 30 7.12 8.26 10.73
N PRO A 31 7.38 9.06 9.68
CA PRO A 31 6.33 9.80 8.99
C PRO A 31 5.35 8.85 8.29
N ASN A 32 4.05 9.10 8.46
CA ASN A 32 2.98 8.43 7.73
C ASN A 32 2.67 9.20 6.44
N GLU A 33 2.91 8.58 5.30
CA GLU A 33 2.83 9.23 3.98
C GLU A 33 1.85 8.51 3.06
N MET A 34 1.23 9.28 2.14
CA MET A 34 0.36 8.71 1.12
C MET A 34 1.18 8.15 -0.06
N GLY A 35 1.76 6.96 0.12
CA GLY A 35 2.55 6.28 -0.91
C GLY A 35 1.73 5.52 -1.95
N LEU A 36 0.46 5.24 -1.66
CA LEU A 36 -0.47 4.53 -2.53
C LEU A 36 -1.79 5.30 -2.65
N ILE A 37 -2.34 5.33 -3.86
CA ILE A 37 -3.67 5.88 -4.14
C ILE A 37 -4.55 4.77 -4.70
N LYS A 38 -5.72 4.58 -4.08
CA LYS A 38 -6.77 3.70 -4.61
C LYS A 38 -7.53 4.42 -5.72
N ASN A 39 -7.61 3.78 -6.88
CA ASN A 39 -8.45 4.27 -7.96
C ASN A 39 -9.92 4.02 -7.62
N GLN A 40 -10.64 5.08 -7.29
CA GLN A 40 -12.05 5.06 -6.87
C GLN A 40 -13.02 4.58 -7.96
N TYR A 41 -12.60 4.62 -9.23
CA TYR A 41 -13.42 4.22 -10.37
C TYR A 41 -13.19 2.77 -10.80
N THR A 42 -12.37 2.03 -10.05
CA THR A 42 -12.12 0.62 -10.36
C THR A 42 -13.32 -0.21 -9.96
N GLN A 43 -14.07 -0.65 -10.97
CA GLN A 43 -15.18 -1.57 -10.78
C GLN A 43 -14.69 -3.00 -10.53
N ARG A 44 -15.62 -3.89 -10.18
CA ARG A 44 -15.35 -5.33 -10.17
C ARG A 44 -14.88 -5.74 -11.57
N THR A 45 -13.68 -6.29 -11.66
CA THR A 45 -13.17 -6.86 -12.90
C THR A 45 -13.86 -8.19 -13.16
N PHE A 46 -14.51 -8.34 -14.32
CA PHE A 46 -15.02 -9.64 -14.79
C PHE A 46 -13.87 -10.64 -14.99
N ILE A 47 -14.19 -11.93 -15.07
CA ILE A 47 -13.22 -13.00 -15.36
C ILE A 47 -12.48 -12.64 -16.64
N GLN A 48 -11.20 -12.29 -16.49
CA GLN A 48 -10.35 -11.96 -17.63
C GLN A 48 -9.77 -13.25 -18.23
N PRO A 49 -9.73 -13.36 -19.58
CA PRO A 49 -9.33 -14.59 -20.26
C PRO A 49 -7.83 -14.90 -20.14
N THR A 50 -6.98 -13.89 -19.86
CA THR A 50 -5.52 -14.07 -19.76
C THR A 50 -4.95 -13.59 -18.43
N GLN A 51 -3.75 -14.07 -18.10
CA GLN A 51 -3.00 -13.62 -16.93
C GLN A 51 -2.58 -12.14 -17.07
N GLU A 52 -2.13 -11.69 -18.24
CA GLU A 52 -1.71 -10.30 -18.43
C GLU A 52 -2.87 -9.32 -18.17
N LEU A 53 -4.08 -9.65 -18.63
CA LEU A 53 -5.27 -8.81 -18.41
C LEU A 53 -5.67 -8.76 -16.94
N ARG A 54 -5.46 -9.84 -16.18
CA ARG A 54 -5.66 -9.83 -14.72
C ARG A 54 -4.63 -8.94 -14.02
N GLU A 55 -3.37 -9.05 -14.38
CA GLU A 55 -2.29 -8.23 -13.80
C GLU A 55 -2.46 -6.75 -14.12
N GLN A 56 -2.89 -6.41 -15.34
CA GLN A 56 -3.29 -5.05 -15.70
C GLN A 56 -4.45 -4.56 -14.83
N GLY A 57 -5.47 -5.39 -14.61
CA GLY A 57 -6.60 -5.06 -13.72
C GLY A 57 -6.17 -4.81 -12.27
N VAL A 58 -5.16 -5.49 -11.76
CA VAL A 58 -4.57 -5.22 -10.43
C VAL A 58 -3.82 -3.89 -10.43
N ARG A 59 -2.99 -3.62 -11.46
CA ARG A 59 -2.28 -2.34 -11.62
C ARG A 59 -3.23 -1.14 -11.70
N MET A 60 -4.45 -1.32 -12.19
CA MET A 60 -5.46 -0.25 -12.22
C MET A 60 -6.06 0.09 -10.85
N LYS A 61 -5.96 -0.80 -9.85
CA LYS A 61 -6.61 -0.64 -8.54
C LYS A 61 -5.82 0.28 -7.59
N LEU A 62 -4.50 0.14 -7.59
CA LEU A 62 -3.60 0.86 -6.69
C LEU A 62 -2.44 1.45 -7.50
N SER A 63 -2.25 2.75 -7.35
CA SER A 63 -1.16 3.48 -7.99
C SER A 63 -0.16 3.96 -6.96
N ALA A 64 1.12 3.70 -7.20
CA ALA A 64 2.21 4.22 -6.38
C ALA A 64 2.45 5.71 -6.66
N VAL A 65 2.57 6.51 -5.60
CA VAL A 65 2.95 7.92 -5.69
C VAL A 65 4.46 8.00 -5.76
N SER A 66 5.00 7.97 -6.99
CA SER A 66 6.45 7.87 -7.23
C SER A 66 7.27 8.95 -6.50
N GLY A 67 6.76 10.18 -6.39
CA GLY A 67 7.43 11.26 -5.64
C GLY A 67 7.53 11.02 -4.13
N VAL A 68 6.68 10.14 -3.58
CA VAL A 68 6.68 9.79 -2.15
C VAL A 68 7.57 8.59 -1.87
N VAL A 69 7.53 7.55 -2.72
CA VAL A 69 8.13 6.23 -2.42
C VAL A 69 9.49 6.00 -3.08
N LYS A 70 9.83 6.71 -4.16
CA LYS A 70 11.04 6.40 -4.95
C LYS A 70 12.31 6.65 -4.12
N GLY A 71 13.15 5.61 -4.02
CA GLY A 71 14.43 5.67 -3.31
C GLY A 71 14.31 5.62 -1.78
N LYS A 72 13.11 5.38 -1.23
CA LYS A 72 12.88 5.26 0.21
C LYS A 72 12.65 3.81 0.62
N ARG A 73 13.02 3.48 1.85
CA ARG A 73 12.65 2.25 2.55
C ARG A 73 11.28 2.43 3.17
N VAL A 74 10.32 1.63 2.72
CA VAL A 74 8.90 1.80 3.05
C VAL A 74 8.45 0.67 3.96
N VAL A 75 7.86 1.00 5.10
CA VAL A 75 7.03 0.07 5.86
C VAL A 75 5.63 0.11 5.28
N MET A 76 5.19 -1.00 4.70
CA MET A 76 3.84 -1.14 4.17
C MET A 76 2.95 -1.83 5.20
N ILE A 77 1.79 -1.23 5.48
CA ILE A 77 0.80 -1.77 6.42
C ILE A 77 -0.44 -2.18 5.64
N ASP A 78 -0.79 -3.46 5.70
CA ASP A 78 -2.02 -3.99 5.12
C ASP A 78 -2.89 -4.66 6.20
N ASP A 79 -4.17 -4.85 5.91
CA ASP A 79 -5.12 -5.45 6.86
C ASP A 79 -4.91 -6.96 6.95
N SER A 80 -4.56 -7.59 5.83
CA SER A 80 -4.43 -9.03 5.71
C SER A 80 -3.70 -9.43 4.43
N ILE A 81 -3.02 -10.58 4.46
CA ILE A 81 -2.49 -11.26 3.28
C ILE A 81 -3.20 -12.61 3.18
N VAL A 82 -4.06 -12.78 2.20
CA VAL A 82 -4.84 -14.02 2.03
C VAL A 82 -4.18 -14.97 1.01
N ARG A 83 -3.58 -14.43 -0.05
CA ARG A 83 -3.00 -15.23 -1.16
C ARG A 83 -1.63 -14.73 -1.64
N GLY A 84 -0.95 -13.91 -0.84
CA GLY A 84 0.15 -13.05 -1.30
C GLY A 84 -0.36 -11.73 -1.85
#